data_AF-A0A0X3V2I0-F1
#
_entry.id   AF-A0A0X3V2I0-F1
#
_cell.length_a   1.000
_cell.length_b   1.000
_cell.length_c   1.000
_cell.angle_alpha   90.00
_cell.angle_beta   90.00
_cell.angle_gamma   90.00
#
_symmetry.space_group_name_H-M   'P 1'
#
loop_
_entity.id
_entity.type
_entity.pdbx_description
1 polymer ?
#
loop_
_entity_poly.entity_id
_entity_poly.type
_entity_poly.pdbx_seq_one_letter_code
_entity_poly.pdbx_strand_id
1 'polypeptide(L)' 'MNDRLLSLVDGVVDLDEERLPLLTLREARAAVELLRLLAAGSGEGSYAARHLARNLVRRLPTEG' A
#
# COMPACT_ATOMS: atom_id res chain seq x y z
N MET A 1 26.25 -13.59 -3.20
CA MET A 1 24.91 -13.45 -3.81
C MET A 1 25.15 -13.11 -5.27
N ASN A 2 24.59 -13.89 -6.20
CA ASN A 2 24.97 -13.84 -7.62
C ASN A 2 24.24 -12.66 -8.30
N ASP A 3 24.95 -11.61 -8.66
CA ASP A 3 24.40 -10.36 -9.23
C ASP A 3 23.59 -10.60 -10.54
N ARG A 4 23.83 -11.74 -11.20
CA ARG A 4 23.05 -12.19 -12.37
C ARG A 4 21.61 -12.57 -12.03
N LEU A 5 21.32 -13.02 -10.81
CA LEU A 5 19.95 -13.32 -10.38
C LEU A 5 19.17 -12.04 -10.08
N LEU A 6 19.81 -11.01 -9.54
CA LEU A 6 19.16 -9.71 -9.34
C LEU A 6 18.79 -9.06 -10.68
N SER A 7 19.67 -9.13 -11.69
CA SER A 7 19.39 -8.53 -13.00
C SER A 7 18.29 -9.26 -13.79
N LEU A 8 18.03 -10.55 -13.50
CA LEU A 8 16.89 -11.29 -14.07
C LEU A 8 15.56 -10.83 -13.46
N VAL A 9 15.56 -10.37 -12.21
CA VAL A 9 14.36 -9.85 -11.53
C VAL A 9 14.10 -8.39 -11.91
N ASP A 10 15.16 -7.60 -12.13
CA ASP A 10 15.06 -6.17 -12.49
C ASP A 10 14.64 -5.93 -13.95
N GLY A 11 14.84 -6.94 -14.82
CA GLY A 11 14.55 -6.85 -16.26
C GLY A 11 13.16 -7.31 -16.70
N VAL A 12 12.38 -7.93 -15.80
CA VAL A 12 10.99 -8.36 -16.09
C VAL A 12 10.04 -7.37 -15.44
N VAL A 13 10.14 -6.11 -15.86
CA VAL A 13 8.97 -5.24 -15.83
C VAL A 13 8.28 -5.52 -17.15
N ASP A 14 7.21 -6.31 -17.13
CA ASP A 14 6.27 -6.37 -18.26
C ASP A 14 5.71 -4.95 -18.43
N LEU A 15 6.42 -4.13 -19.21
CA LEU A 15 6.07 -2.73 -19.47
C LEU A 15 4.80 -2.63 -20.33
N ASP A 16 4.40 -3.75 -20.93
CA ASP A 16 3.21 -3.88 -21.77
C ASP A 16 1.96 -4.35 -20.98
N GLU A 17 2.09 -4.75 -19.71
CA GLU A 17 0.94 -5.02 -18.85
C GLU A 17 0.43 -3.73 -18.20
N GLU A 18 -0.88 -3.48 -18.32
CA GLU A 18 -1.54 -2.38 -17.63
C GLU A 18 -1.29 -2.52 -16.12
N ARG A 19 -0.59 -1.53 -15.53
CA ARG A 19 -0.35 -1.52 -14.09
C ARG A 19 -1.66 -1.38 -13.35
N LEU A 20 -2.15 -2.49 -12.84
CA LEU A 20 -3.29 -2.50 -11.95
C LEU A 20 -2.94 -1.76 -10.65
N PRO A 21 -3.91 -1.07 -10.03
CA PRO A 21 -3.70 -0.48 -8.72
C PRO A 21 -3.39 -1.59 -7.70
N LEU A 22 -2.43 -1.31 -6.81
CA LEU A 22 -2.01 -2.25 -5.75
C LEU A 22 -3.15 -2.71 -4.86
N LEU A 23 -4.19 -1.90 -4.72
CA LEU A 23 -5.40 -2.19 -3.98
C LEU A 23 -6.61 -1.73 -4.79
N THR A 24 -7.63 -2.55 -4.85
CA THR A 24 -8.97 -2.13 -5.26
C THR A 24 -9.51 -1.07 -4.30
N LEU A 25 -10.52 -0.31 -4.72
CA LEU A 25 -11.18 0.68 -3.85
C LEU A 25 -11.70 0.05 -2.54
N ARG A 26 -12.25 -1.16 -2.62
CA ARG A 26 -12.77 -1.89 -1.46
C ARG A 26 -11.65 -2.29 -0.51
N GLU A 27 -10.55 -2.84 -1.03
CA GLU A 27 -9.39 -3.21 -0.23
C GLU A 27 -8.73 -1.98 0.41
N ALA A 28 -8.64 -0.88 -0.32
CA ALA A 28 -8.09 0.36 0.21
C ALA A 28 -8.96 0.91 1.36
N ARG A 29 -10.29 0.84 1.25
CA ARG A 29 -11.21 1.17 2.36
C ARG A 29 -11.01 0.26 3.57
N ALA A 30 -10.91 -1.06 3.35
CA ALA A 30 -10.66 -2.02 4.42
C ALA A 30 -9.29 -1.78 5.11
N ALA A 31 -8.26 -1.46 4.33
CA ALA A 31 -6.94 -1.13 4.85
C ALA A 31 -6.95 0.13 5.73
N VAL A 32 -7.74 1.15 5.39
CA VAL A 32 -7.92 2.33 6.27
C VAL A 32 -8.48 1.92 7.62
N GLU A 33 -9.52 1.08 7.65
CA GLU A 33 -10.13 0.63 8.90
C GLU A 33 -9.15 -0.19 9.75
N LEU A 34 -8.41 -1.11 9.14
CA LEU A 34 -7.36 -1.86 9.83
C LEU A 34 -6.29 -0.93 10.43
N LEU A 35 -5.81 0.05 9.66
CA LEU A 35 -4.81 1.01 10.11
C LEU A 35 -5.35 1.90 11.23
N ARG A 36 -6.63 2.26 11.21
CA ARG A 36 -7.29 3.01 12.30
C ARG A 36 -7.32 2.20 13.59
N LEU A 37 -7.65 0.90 13.51
CA LEU A 37 -7.61 0.00 14.66
C LEU A 37 -6.20 -0.09 15.26
N LEU A 38 -5.17 -0.25 14.41
CA LEU A 38 -3.76 -0.28 14.86
C LEU A 38 -3.30 1.08 15.44
N ALA A 39 -3.80 2.18 14.89
CA ALA A 39 -3.52 3.53 15.35
C ALA A 39 -4.21 3.93 16.66
N ALA A 40 -5.21 3.15 17.10
CA ALA A 40 -5.90 3.34 18.38
C ALA A 40 -5.06 2.86 19.57
N GLY A 41 -4.06 2.00 19.34
CA GLY A 41 -3.07 1.63 20.34
C GLY A 41 -2.06 2.75 20.64
N SER A 42 -1.18 2.49 21.60
CA SER A 42 -0.05 3.36 21.98
C SER A 42 1.33 2.77 21.68
N GLY A 43 1.37 1.73 20.82
CA GLY A 43 2.61 1.06 20.44
C GLY A 43 3.42 1.84 19.40
N GLU A 44 4.66 1.43 19.18
CA GLU A 44 5.59 2.07 18.22
C GLU A 44 4.99 2.17 16.80
N GLY A 45 4.17 1.18 16.41
CA GLY A 45 3.49 1.16 15.11
C GLY A 45 2.28 2.10 14.99
N SER A 46 1.74 2.62 16.09
CA SER A 46 0.48 3.37 16.07
C SER A 46 0.62 4.73 15.39
N TYR A 47 1.77 5.39 15.51
CA TYR A 47 2.06 6.62 14.74
C TYR A 47 2.14 6.35 13.24
N ALA A 48 2.86 5.30 12.84
CA ALA A 48 2.99 4.91 11.44
C ALA A 48 1.61 4.53 10.85
N ALA A 49 0.81 3.75 11.58
CA ALA A 49 -0.53 3.37 11.17
C ALA A 49 -1.43 4.60 10.97
N ARG A 50 -1.38 5.57 11.89
CA ARG A 50 -2.13 6.83 11.77
C ARG A 50 -1.71 7.64 10.54
N HIS A 51 -0.41 7.74 10.32
CA HIS A 51 0.14 8.46 9.18
C HIS A 51 -0.27 7.81 7.85
N LEU A 52 -0.16 6.49 7.74
CA LEU A 52 -0.57 5.73 6.56
C LEU A 52 -2.07 5.83 6.32
N ALA A 53 -2.91 5.66 7.35
CA ALA A 53 -4.36 5.80 7.22
C ALA A 53 -4.74 7.19 6.66
N ARG A 54 -4.15 8.25 7.20
CA ARG A 54 -4.40 9.63 6.73
C ARG A 54 -3.98 9.82 5.28
N ASN A 55 -2.84 9.29 4.88
CA ASN A 55 -2.36 9.41 3.50
C ASN A 55 -3.23 8.62 2.52
N LEU A 56 -3.69 7.43 2.91
CA LEU A 56 -4.57 6.62 2.08
C LEU A 56 -5.94 7.30 1.92
N VAL A 57 -6.55 7.78 3.01
CA VAL A 57 -7.85 8.48 2.99
C VAL A 57 -7.84 9.67 2.02
N ARG A 58 -6.76 10.46 1.97
CA ARG A 58 -6.66 11.60 1.03
C ARG A 58 -6.60 11.20 -0.44
N ARG A 59 -6.21 9.96 -0.74
CA ARG A 59 -6.11 9.42 -2.10
C ARG A 59 -7.34 8.63 -2.51
N LEU A 60 -8.20 8.26 -1.55
CA LEU A 60 -9.46 7.60 -1.85
C LEU A 60 -10.40 8.60 -2.53
N PRO A 61 -11.12 8.17 -3.59
CA PRO A 61 -12.19 8.98 -4.14
C PRO A 61 -13.23 9.22 -3.04
N THR A 62 -13.54 10.49 -2.78
CA THR A 62 -14.76 10.90 -2.08
C THR A 62 -15.92 10.52 -2.97
N GLU A 63 -16.92 9.80 -2.43
CA GLU A 63 -17.93 9.04 -3.17
C GLU A 63 -18.47 9.69 -4.46
N GLY A 64 -18.64 8.82 -5.46
CA GLY A 64 -19.71 8.87 -6.45
C GLY A 64 -20.67 7.70 -6.20
#